data_AF-A0A517Z3Z7-F1
#
_entry.id   AF-A0A517Z3Z7-F1
#
_cell.length_a   1.000
_cell.length_b   1.000
_cell.length_c   1.000
_cell.angle_alpha   90.00
_cell.angle_beta   90.00
_cell.angle_gamma   90.00
#
_symmetry.space_group_name_H-M   'P 1'
#
loop_
_entity.id
_entity.type
_entity.pdbx_description
1 polymer ?
#
loop_
_entity_poly.entity_id
_entity_poly.type
_entity_poly.pdbx_seq_one_letter_code
_entity_poly.pdbx_strand_id
1 'polypeptide(L)'
;MHTSRLTLLCTVLLAATSASAHDTWVETNTNLIRTGDAIYVDLKLGNHGNEHRDFKQASKIGLEDCTLNVLDPGGKPYDLKPRLVDTGYAPKEGYWTGKFVAAAPGLYTVAHTLDKVVNHGRPIRAIKSGKAYFAVSPSLDRPEEESATGFDKPLGHPFEIVPQSSPVLPMGPGQPIDVQLLLKGKPLPGARISFIPRSEELTAEFDER
;
A
#
# COMPACT_ATOMS: atom_id res chain seq x y z
N MET A 1 55.40 6.26 -24.69
CA MET A 1 54.07 6.14 -25.35
C MET A 1 53.40 4.87 -24.85
N HIS A 2 52.07 4.89 -24.71
CA HIS A 2 51.17 3.85 -24.18
C HIS A 2 50.72 3.94 -22.71
N THR A 3 50.43 5.16 -22.28
CA THR A 3 49.33 5.45 -21.33
C THR A 3 47.98 5.34 -22.05
N SER A 4 47.49 4.12 -22.31
CA SER A 4 46.11 3.95 -22.83
C SER A 4 45.60 2.52 -22.73
N ARG A 5 45.51 1.98 -21.50
CA ARG A 5 44.72 0.76 -21.22
C ARG A 5 43.92 0.80 -19.92
N LEU A 6 44.14 1.80 -19.06
CA LEU A 6 43.44 1.90 -17.77
C LEU A 6 42.15 2.75 -17.83
N THR A 7 41.86 3.41 -18.95
CA THR A 7 40.73 4.34 -19.05
C THR A 7 39.42 3.67 -19.50
N LEU A 8 39.47 2.42 -19.97
CA LEU A 8 38.27 1.74 -20.52
C LEU A 8 37.47 0.96 -19.46
N LEU A 9 38.00 0.76 -18.25
CA LEU A 9 37.32 -0.02 -17.20
C LEU A 9 36.40 0.83 -16.30
N CYS A 10 36.53 2.17 -16.32
CA CYS A 10 35.71 3.05 -15.46
C CYS A 10 34.36 3.45 -16.08
N THR A 11 34.11 3.19 -17.36
CA THR A 11 32.89 3.70 -18.03
C THR A 11 31.68 2.75 -17.91
N VAL A 12 31.85 1.53 -17.39
CA VAL A 12 30.77 0.52 -17.29
C VAL A 12 30.00 0.61 -15.95
N LEU A 13 30.44 1.46 -15.01
CA LEU A 13 29.92 1.49 -13.64
C LEU A 13 28.73 2.44 -13.36
N LEU A 14 28.20 3.17 -14.35
CA LEU A 14 27.25 4.27 -14.07
C LEU A 14 25.88 4.19 -14.78
N ALA A 15 25.55 3.09 -15.46
CA ALA A 15 24.17 2.87 -15.89
C ALA A 15 23.36 2.23 -14.76
N ALA A 16 23.20 2.96 -13.64
CA ALA A 16 22.11 2.70 -12.70
C ALA A 16 20.81 3.05 -13.42
N THR A 17 20.28 2.13 -14.23
CA THR A 17 18.96 2.29 -14.81
C THR A 17 17.98 2.31 -13.66
N SER A 18 17.37 3.46 -13.38
CA SER A 18 16.22 3.56 -12.49
C SER A 18 15.19 2.54 -12.96
N ALA A 19 15.03 1.47 -12.19
CA ALA A 19 13.96 0.53 -12.43
C ALA A 19 12.67 1.30 -12.14
N SER A 20 11.94 1.66 -13.19
CA SER A 20 10.56 2.13 -13.04
C SER A 20 9.74 0.92 -12.62
N ALA A 21 9.72 0.63 -11.31
CA ALA A 21 8.61 -0.10 -10.77
C ALA A 21 7.43 0.90 -10.66
N HIS A 22 6.24 0.37 -10.61
CA HIS A 22 5.10 1.14 -10.15
C HIS A 22 4.78 0.59 -8.77
N ASP A 23 4.14 1.35 -7.90
CA ASP A 23 3.70 0.85 -6.60
C ASP A 23 2.20 0.69 -6.57
N THR A 24 1.72 -0.34 -5.90
CA THR A 24 0.29 -0.50 -5.66
C THR A 24 -0.03 -0.04 -4.25
N TRP A 25 -1.18 0.61 -4.09
CA TRP A 25 -1.73 0.87 -2.77
C TRP A 25 -3.23 0.62 -2.79
N VAL A 26 -3.77 0.45 -1.59
CA VAL A 26 -5.21 0.38 -1.36
C VAL A 26 -5.62 1.49 -0.41
N GLU A 27 -6.82 2.01 -0.59
CA GLU A 27 -7.39 3.04 0.27
C GLU A 27 -8.91 2.88 0.34
N THR A 28 -9.52 3.54 1.32
CA THR A 28 -10.97 3.65 1.46
C THR A 28 -11.42 5.09 1.32
N ASN A 29 -12.67 5.30 0.91
CA ASN A 29 -13.25 6.64 0.79
C ASN A 29 -13.39 7.40 2.12
N THR A 30 -13.42 6.67 3.24
CA THR A 30 -13.46 7.19 4.61
C THR A 30 -12.83 6.18 5.56
N ASN A 31 -12.47 6.59 6.77
CA ASN A 31 -11.87 5.75 7.80
C ASN A 31 -12.92 5.22 8.82
N LEU A 32 -14.13 5.78 8.85
CA LEU A 32 -15.19 5.40 9.79
C LEU A 32 -16.58 5.42 9.11
N ILE A 33 -17.37 4.37 9.31
CA ILE A 33 -18.76 4.24 8.82
C ILE A 33 -19.69 3.62 9.87
N ARG A 34 -21.01 3.68 9.65
CA ARG A 34 -21.96 2.94 10.49
C ARG A 34 -22.10 1.49 10.05
N THR A 35 -22.53 0.63 10.97
CA THR A 35 -22.93 -0.74 10.62
C THR A 35 -24.06 -0.71 9.58
N GLY A 36 -23.90 -1.49 8.50
CA GLY A 36 -24.83 -1.50 7.36
C GLY A 36 -24.53 -0.47 6.27
N ASP A 37 -23.63 0.50 6.53
CA ASP A 37 -23.21 1.45 5.51
C ASP A 37 -22.23 0.81 4.51
N ALA A 38 -22.10 1.49 3.36
CA ALA A 38 -21.13 1.13 2.34
C ALA A 38 -19.80 1.84 2.53
N ILE A 39 -18.72 1.10 2.32
CA ILE A 39 -17.37 1.61 2.11
C ILE A 39 -16.99 1.33 0.65
N TYR A 40 -16.24 2.23 0.04
CA TYR A 40 -15.60 2.02 -1.25
C TYR A 40 -14.12 1.79 -1.04
N VAL A 41 -13.62 0.71 -1.62
CA VAL A 41 -12.22 0.30 -1.56
C VAL A 41 -11.62 0.50 -2.93
N ASP A 42 -10.55 1.28 -2.99
CA ASP A 42 -9.82 1.53 -4.22
C ASP A 42 -8.51 0.73 -4.22
N LEU A 43 -8.18 0.13 -5.37
CA LEU A 43 -6.87 -0.45 -5.68
C LEU A 43 -6.22 0.36 -6.79
N LYS A 44 -5.12 1.02 -6.45
CA LYS A 44 -4.47 2.03 -7.27
C LYS A 44 -3.06 1.63 -7.66
N LEU A 45 -2.59 2.13 -8.79
CA LEU A 45 -1.22 1.98 -9.28
C LEU A 45 -0.60 3.35 -9.47
N GLY A 46 0.54 3.57 -8.84
CA GLY A 46 1.24 4.85 -8.81
C GLY A 46 2.57 4.76 -9.54
N ASN A 47 2.94 5.87 -10.16
CA ASN A 47 4.34 6.09 -10.50
C ASN A 47 5.08 6.46 -9.22
N HIS A 48 6.30 5.93 -9.09
CA HIS A 48 7.25 6.42 -8.12
C HIS A 48 8.38 7.19 -8.84
N GLY A 49 8.49 8.47 -8.54
CA GLY A 49 9.69 9.26 -8.68
C GLY A 49 10.46 9.28 -7.36
N ASN A 50 11.61 9.96 -7.37
CA ASN A 50 12.35 10.34 -6.17
C ASN A 50 12.51 9.22 -5.10
N GLU A 51 13.03 8.05 -5.49
CA GLU A 51 13.22 6.90 -4.59
C GLU A 51 11.95 6.43 -3.84
N HIS A 52 10.79 6.45 -4.51
CA HIS A 52 9.50 6.08 -3.90
C HIS A 52 9.03 7.07 -2.83
N ARG A 53 9.29 8.35 -3.04
CA ARG A 53 8.86 9.45 -2.14
C ARG A 53 7.86 10.43 -2.75
N ASP A 54 7.33 10.13 -3.93
CA ASP A 54 6.11 10.73 -4.47
C ASP A 54 5.18 9.63 -5.03
N PHE A 55 3.88 9.84 -4.89
CA PHE A 55 2.86 8.91 -5.38
C PHE A 55 1.86 9.67 -6.24
N LYS A 56 2.05 9.56 -7.55
CA LYS A 56 1.11 10.11 -8.54
C LYS A 56 0.36 8.95 -9.16
N GLN A 57 -0.97 9.02 -9.15
CA GLN A 57 -1.84 8.04 -9.81
C GLN A 57 -1.38 7.87 -11.26
N ALA A 58 -0.98 6.65 -11.62
CA ALA A 58 -0.51 6.32 -12.95
C ALA A 58 -1.60 5.59 -13.72
N SER A 59 -2.10 4.49 -13.17
CA SER A 59 -3.10 3.64 -13.83
C SER A 59 -3.67 2.60 -12.86
N LYS A 60 -3.96 1.40 -13.36
CA LYS A 60 -4.46 0.21 -12.67
C LYS A 60 -3.64 -1.01 -13.09
N ILE A 61 -3.54 -1.99 -12.19
CA ILE A 61 -2.92 -3.29 -12.50
C ILE A 61 -3.94 -4.25 -13.14
N GLY A 62 -3.46 -5.31 -13.78
CA GLY A 62 -4.29 -6.50 -14.00
C GLY A 62 -4.64 -7.18 -12.68
N LEU A 63 -5.76 -7.91 -12.64
CA LEU A 63 -6.31 -8.54 -11.43
C LEU A 63 -5.90 -10.02 -11.26
N GLU A 64 -5.25 -10.58 -12.28
CA GLU A 64 -4.83 -11.98 -12.37
C GLU A 64 -3.77 -12.36 -11.33
N ASP A 65 -2.76 -11.52 -11.14
CA ASP A 65 -1.62 -11.80 -10.25
C ASP A 65 -1.76 -11.18 -8.86
N CYS A 66 -2.97 -10.75 -8.49
CA CYS A 66 -3.21 -10.06 -7.23
C CYS A 66 -4.36 -10.63 -6.41
N THR A 67 -4.29 -10.35 -5.11
CA THR A 67 -5.42 -10.49 -4.18
C THR A 67 -5.94 -9.12 -3.80
N LEU A 68 -7.24 -9.05 -3.51
CA LEU A 68 -7.86 -7.90 -2.88
C LEU A 68 -9.02 -8.38 -2.01
N ASN A 69 -8.80 -8.44 -0.71
CA ASN A 69 -9.77 -8.92 0.26
C ASN A 69 -10.15 -7.82 1.24
N VAL A 70 -11.40 -7.84 1.70
CA VAL A 70 -11.80 -7.18 2.95
C VAL A 70 -11.86 -8.26 4.02
N LEU A 71 -11.14 -8.10 5.11
CA LEU A 71 -11.23 -8.94 6.30
C LEU A 71 -12.17 -8.27 7.29
N ASP A 72 -13.15 -9.03 7.79
CA ASP A 72 -13.99 -8.56 8.90
C ASP A 72 -13.24 -8.57 10.24
N PRO A 73 -13.84 -8.04 11.33
CA PRO A 73 -13.17 -7.97 12.63
C PRO A 73 -12.79 -9.34 13.21
N GLY A 74 -13.46 -10.42 12.77
CA GLY A 74 -13.12 -11.80 13.09
C GLY A 74 -12.00 -12.39 12.23
N GLY A 75 -11.50 -11.64 11.24
CA GLY A 75 -10.48 -12.06 10.29
C GLY A 75 -11.00 -12.85 9.10
N LYS A 76 -12.33 -12.98 8.93
CA LYS A 76 -12.88 -13.71 7.78
C LYS A 76 -12.70 -12.88 6.50
N PRO A 77 -12.08 -13.45 5.44
CA PRO A 77 -11.84 -12.73 4.20
C PRO A 77 -13.08 -12.72 3.27
N TYR A 78 -13.25 -11.62 2.55
CA TYR A 78 -14.21 -11.45 1.45
C TYR A 78 -13.46 -10.98 0.20
N ASP A 79 -13.44 -11.79 -0.86
CA ASP A 79 -12.83 -11.42 -2.14
C ASP A 79 -13.63 -10.29 -2.80
N LEU A 80 -12.95 -9.17 -3.04
CA LEU A 80 -13.57 -7.99 -3.63
C LEU A 80 -13.44 -7.98 -5.17
N LYS A 81 -12.54 -8.76 -5.76
CA LYS A 81 -12.26 -8.72 -7.21
C LYS A 81 -13.51 -8.85 -8.09
N PRO A 82 -14.49 -9.73 -7.81
CA PRO A 82 -15.70 -9.85 -8.62
C PRO A 82 -16.62 -8.62 -8.59
N ARG A 83 -16.39 -7.66 -7.68
CA ARG A 83 -17.18 -6.45 -7.48
C ARG A 83 -16.45 -5.18 -7.91
N LEU A 84 -15.25 -5.31 -8.46
CA LEU A 84 -14.46 -4.18 -8.91
C LEU A 84 -15.03 -3.60 -10.21
N VAL A 85 -15.05 -2.28 -10.27
CA VAL A 85 -15.39 -1.49 -11.44
C VAL A 85 -14.15 -0.71 -11.86
N ASP A 86 -13.91 -0.65 -13.17
CA ASP A 86 -12.89 0.18 -13.77
C ASP A 86 -13.37 1.64 -13.82
N THR A 87 -12.59 2.57 -13.28
CA THR A 87 -12.89 4.01 -13.39
C THR A 87 -12.28 4.69 -14.62
N GLY A 88 -11.40 3.99 -15.35
CA GLY A 88 -10.72 4.52 -16.53
C GLY A 88 -11.61 4.48 -17.77
N TYR A 89 -11.50 5.52 -18.60
CA TYR A 89 -12.19 5.56 -19.90
C TYR A 89 -11.34 4.94 -21.00
N ALA A 90 -10.01 5.12 -20.93
CA ALA A 90 -9.05 4.54 -21.87
C ALA A 90 -8.04 3.58 -21.20
N PRO A 91 -7.32 2.77 -22.01
CA PRO A 91 -6.18 2.01 -21.51
C PRO A 91 -5.17 2.94 -20.83
N LYS A 92 -4.59 2.48 -19.71
CA LYS A 92 -3.66 3.22 -18.85
C LYS A 92 -4.25 4.35 -18.02
N GLU A 93 -5.57 4.47 -17.92
CA GLU A 93 -6.23 5.43 -17.02
C GLU A 93 -6.90 4.74 -15.82
N GLY A 94 -7.32 5.55 -14.84
CA GLY A 94 -8.20 5.14 -13.76
C GLY A 94 -7.56 4.21 -12.72
N TYR A 95 -8.41 3.56 -11.95
CA TYR A 95 -8.12 2.61 -10.89
C TYR A 95 -9.30 1.64 -10.74
N TRP A 96 -9.11 0.58 -9.95
CA TRP A 96 -10.21 -0.31 -9.58
C TRP A 96 -10.89 0.19 -8.31
N THR A 97 -12.23 0.25 -8.31
CA THR A 97 -12.99 0.57 -7.09
C THR A 97 -14.07 -0.49 -6.85
N GLY A 98 -14.28 -0.87 -5.61
CA GLY A 98 -15.27 -1.88 -5.22
C GLY A 98 -16.07 -1.44 -4.02
N LYS A 99 -17.39 -1.66 -4.08
CA LYS A 99 -18.30 -1.42 -2.95
C LYS A 99 -18.29 -2.64 -2.01
N PHE A 100 -18.16 -2.37 -0.72
CA PHE A 100 -18.36 -3.34 0.35
C PHE A 100 -19.37 -2.79 1.37
N VAL A 101 -20.21 -3.65 1.94
CA VAL A 101 -21.19 -3.27 2.98
C VAL A 101 -20.83 -4.01 4.25
N ALA A 102 -20.54 -3.26 5.32
CA ALA A 102 -20.09 -3.84 6.58
C ALA A 102 -21.26 -4.34 7.41
N ALA A 103 -21.24 -5.62 7.79
CA ALA A 103 -22.35 -6.26 8.48
C ALA A 103 -22.20 -6.26 10.02
N ALA A 104 -21.00 -6.00 10.55
CA ALA A 104 -20.72 -6.04 11.98
C ALA A 104 -19.90 -4.82 12.40
N PRO A 105 -20.00 -4.37 13.67
CA PRO A 105 -19.09 -3.38 14.22
C PRO A 105 -17.68 -3.98 14.43
N GLY A 106 -16.67 -3.11 14.44
CA GLY A 106 -15.27 -3.45 14.67
C GLY A 106 -14.33 -2.89 13.60
N LEU A 107 -13.05 -3.23 13.70
CA LEU A 107 -12.03 -2.83 12.73
C LEU A 107 -11.99 -3.80 11.55
N TYR A 108 -12.17 -3.29 10.34
CA TYR A 108 -11.99 -4.04 9.11
C TYR A 108 -10.63 -3.73 8.49
N THR A 109 -10.06 -4.73 7.82
CA THR A 109 -8.78 -4.59 7.09
C THR A 109 -8.98 -4.89 5.62
N VAL A 110 -8.65 -3.93 4.75
CA VAL A 110 -8.44 -4.19 3.34
C VAL A 110 -7.02 -4.74 3.17
N ALA A 111 -6.88 -5.88 2.52
CA ALA A 111 -5.60 -6.52 2.27
C ALA A 111 -5.40 -6.80 0.78
N HIS A 112 -4.28 -6.32 0.25
CA HIS A 112 -3.84 -6.54 -1.13
C HIS A 112 -2.45 -7.16 -1.14
N THR A 113 -2.26 -8.15 -2.01
CA THR A 113 -0.93 -8.66 -2.37
C THR A 113 -0.79 -8.81 -3.87
N LEU A 114 0.43 -8.74 -4.37
CA LEU A 114 0.79 -9.05 -5.75
C LEU A 114 2.13 -9.78 -5.78
N ASP A 115 2.21 -10.82 -6.59
CA ASP A 115 3.43 -11.59 -6.82
C ASP A 115 3.49 -12.00 -8.29
N LYS A 116 4.30 -11.30 -9.07
CA LYS A 116 4.41 -11.55 -10.52
C LYS A 116 5.84 -11.37 -11.00
N VAL A 117 6.16 -12.05 -12.10
CA VAL A 117 7.39 -11.76 -12.85
C VAL A 117 7.07 -10.69 -13.91
N VAL A 118 7.75 -9.56 -13.83
CA VAL A 118 7.74 -8.51 -14.84
C VAL A 118 9.01 -8.60 -15.67
N ASN A 119 8.93 -8.24 -16.96
CA ASN A 119 10.09 -8.24 -17.85
C ASN A 119 10.34 -6.82 -18.37
N HIS A 120 11.41 -6.20 -17.88
CA HIS A 120 11.89 -4.88 -18.31
C HIS A 120 13.31 -5.01 -18.90
N GLY A 121 13.47 -5.90 -19.88
CA GLY A 121 14.76 -6.28 -20.45
C GLY A 121 15.48 -7.40 -19.69
N ARG A 122 15.07 -7.65 -18.44
CA ARG A 122 15.37 -8.87 -17.67
C ARG A 122 14.15 -9.26 -16.82
N PRO A 123 13.96 -10.56 -16.52
CA PRO A 123 12.94 -11.00 -15.58
C PRO A 123 13.22 -10.46 -14.17
N ILE A 124 12.24 -9.80 -13.56
CA ILE A 124 12.27 -9.30 -12.18
C ILE A 124 10.99 -9.77 -11.50
N ARG A 125 11.11 -10.37 -10.31
CA ARG A 125 9.94 -10.71 -9.49
C ARG A 125 9.51 -9.48 -8.69
N ALA A 126 8.30 -9.00 -8.94
CA ALA A 126 7.66 -7.94 -8.18
C ALA A 126 6.78 -8.55 -7.08
N ILE A 127 7.08 -8.23 -5.83
CA ILE A 127 6.32 -8.65 -4.66
C ILE A 127 5.82 -7.40 -3.96
N LYS A 128 4.50 -7.29 -3.77
CA LYS A 128 3.87 -6.12 -3.16
C LYS A 128 2.81 -6.51 -2.14
N SER A 129 2.60 -5.60 -1.19
CA SER A 129 1.59 -5.70 -0.15
C SER A 129 1.03 -4.32 0.12
N GLY A 130 -0.29 -4.21 0.22
CA GLY A 130 -0.99 -3.01 0.67
C GLY A 130 -2.01 -3.35 1.73
N LYS A 131 -2.18 -2.46 2.70
CA LYS A 131 -3.26 -2.52 3.68
C LYS A 131 -3.93 -1.16 3.84
N ALA A 132 -5.24 -1.18 4.03
CA ALA A 132 -6.00 -0.05 4.54
C ALA A 132 -6.92 -0.54 5.65
N TYR A 133 -7.29 0.35 6.56
CA TYR A 133 -8.11 0.03 7.72
C TYR A 133 -9.29 0.99 7.78
N PHE A 134 -10.45 0.48 8.17
CA PHE A 134 -11.61 1.32 8.45
C PHE A 134 -12.39 0.76 9.64
N ALA A 135 -12.90 1.65 10.46
CA ALA A 135 -13.72 1.32 11.62
C ALA A 135 -15.19 1.29 11.22
N VAL A 136 -15.92 0.35 11.81
CA VAL A 136 -17.37 0.25 11.71
C VAL A 136 -17.93 0.35 13.12
N SER A 137 -18.85 1.27 13.35
CA SER A 137 -19.41 1.52 14.67
C SER A 137 -20.87 1.95 14.58
N PRO A 138 -21.76 1.59 15.52
CA PRO A 138 -23.11 2.13 15.57
C PRO A 138 -23.15 3.67 15.70
N SER A 139 -22.12 4.28 16.29
CA SER A 139 -21.97 5.73 16.46
C SER A 139 -20.70 6.25 15.79
N LEU A 140 -20.84 7.36 15.04
CA LEU A 140 -19.70 8.04 14.42
C LEU A 140 -18.98 9.01 15.37
N ASP A 141 -19.73 9.65 16.28
CA ASP A 141 -19.17 10.64 17.21
C ASP A 141 -18.54 10.00 18.44
N ARG A 142 -18.93 8.76 18.75
CA ARG A 142 -18.43 7.96 19.87
C ARG A 142 -18.21 6.52 19.39
N PRO A 143 -17.20 6.27 18.54
CA PRO A 143 -16.93 4.93 18.09
C PRO A 143 -16.57 4.00 19.25
N GLU A 144 -16.99 2.75 19.15
CA GLU A 144 -16.68 1.71 20.13
C GLU A 144 -15.18 1.42 20.17
N GLU A 145 -14.63 1.11 21.36
CA GLU A 145 -13.19 0.85 21.52
C GLU A 145 -12.74 -0.36 20.71
N GLU A 146 -13.61 -1.36 20.55
CA GLU A 146 -13.37 -2.55 19.75
C GLU A 146 -13.07 -2.22 18.28
N SER A 147 -13.65 -1.13 17.76
CA SER A 147 -13.40 -0.63 16.40
C SER A 147 -12.02 0.03 16.23
N ALA A 148 -11.23 0.12 17.30
CA ALA A 148 -9.85 0.59 17.31
C ALA A 148 -8.83 -0.54 17.59
N THR A 149 -9.23 -1.81 17.61
CA THR A 149 -8.35 -2.95 17.97
C THR A 149 -8.07 -3.91 16.81
N GLY A 150 -6.98 -4.68 16.91
CA GLY A 150 -6.64 -5.75 15.96
C GLY A 150 -5.84 -5.31 14.73
N PHE A 151 -5.46 -4.02 14.65
CA PHE A 151 -4.61 -3.48 13.58
C PHE A 151 -3.20 -4.09 13.55
N ASP A 152 -2.74 -4.59 14.68
CA ASP A 152 -1.39 -5.08 14.99
C ASP A 152 -1.17 -6.55 14.59
N LYS A 153 -2.21 -7.21 14.06
CA LYS A 153 -2.13 -8.61 13.62
C LYS A 153 -1.46 -8.72 12.25
N PRO A 154 -0.34 -9.46 12.12
CA PRO A 154 0.22 -9.78 10.81
C PRO A 154 -0.73 -10.70 10.01
N LEU A 155 -0.84 -10.46 8.71
CA LEU A 155 -1.60 -11.24 7.74
C LEU A 155 -0.74 -12.27 7.00
N GLY A 156 0.58 -12.26 7.22
CA GLY A 156 1.52 -13.19 6.59
C GLY A 156 1.91 -12.79 5.17
N HIS A 157 1.82 -11.50 4.84
CA HIS A 157 2.29 -11.02 3.54
C HIS A 157 3.83 -11.19 3.45
N PRO A 158 4.40 -11.47 2.25
CA PRO A 158 5.85 -11.67 2.13
C PRO A 158 6.67 -10.46 2.58
N PHE A 159 6.16 -9.25 2.33
CA PHE A 159 6.68 -7.98 2.81
C PHE A 159 5.50 -7.23 3.43
N GLU A 160 5.56 -6.87 4.71
CA GLU A 160 4.36 -6.47 5.44
C GLU A 160 4.62 -5.33 6.42
N ILE A 161 3.87 -4.24 6.28
CA ILE A 161 3.82 -3.17 7.28
C ILE A 161 2.71 -3.52 8.28
N VAL A 162 3.07 -3.55 9.56
CA VAL A 162 2.16 -3.84 10.68
C VAL A 162 2.11 -2.61 11.59
N PRO A 163 0.96 -1.91 11.69
CA PRO A 163 0.80 -0.81 12.63
C PRO A 163 1.04 -1.26 14.09
N GLN A 164 1.68 -0.39 14.87
CA GLN A 164 1.92 -0.53 16.30
C GLN A 164 1.03 0.43 17.11
N SER A 165 0.52 1.48 16.47
CA SER A 165 -0.59 2.30 16.94
C SER A 165 -1.79 2.16 15.99
N SER A 166 -2.98 2.45 16.50
CA SER A 166 -4.21 2.36 15.70
C SER A 166 -4.15 3.32 14.50
N PRO A 167 -4.25 2.82 13.26
CA PRO A 167 -4.18 3.65 12.06
C PRO A 167 -5.57 4.21 11.69
N VAL A 168 -6.53 4.25 12.61
CA VAL A 168 -7.90 4.71 12.33
C VAL A 168 -8.46 5.54 13.48
N LEU A 169 -8.35 5.06 14.73
CA LEU A 169 -9.01 5.63 15.91
C LEU A 169 -8.17 5.50 17.19
N PRO A 170 -7.96 6.57 17.98
CA PRO A 170 -8.07 7.97 17.57
C PRO A 170 -6.91 8.31 16.61
N MET A 171 -7.18 9.05 15.55
CA MET A 171 -6.14 9.63 14.67
C MET A 171 -6.37 11.14 14.57
N GLY A 172 -5.29 11.92 14.61
CA GLY A 172 -5.37 13.37 14.50
C GLY A 172 -3.98 14.02 14.44
N PRO A 173 -3.91 15.34 14.22
CA PRO A 173 -2.64 16.07 14.19
C PRO A 173 -1.81 15.81 15.45
N GLY A 174 -0.53 15.51 15.25
CA GLY A 174 0.41 15.21 16.34
C GLY A 174 0.30 13.81 16.95
N GLN A 175 -0.66 12.98 16.51
CA GLN A 175 -0.69 11.58 16.90
C GLN A 175 0.36 10.78 16.11
N PRO A 176 1.27 10.04 16.79
CA PRO A 176 2.27 9.26 16.10
C PRO A 176 1.66 8.05 15.38
N ILE A 177 2.16 7.80 14.18
CA ILE A 177 1.90 6.56 13.44
C ILE A 177 3.15 5.69 13.58
N ASP A 178 3.05 4.66 14.40
CA ASP A 178 4.12 3.70 14.62
C ASP A 178 3.84 2.45 13.81
N VAL A 179 4.87 1.94 13.12
CA VAL A 179 4.75 0.73 12.30
C VAL A 179 6.00 -0.13 12.43
N GLN A 180 5.82 -1.43 12.24
CA GLN A 180 6.91 -2.39 12.11
C GLN A 180 6.86 -3.03 10.73
N LEU A 181 8.01 -3.07 10.06
CA LEU A 181 8.16 -3.79 8.80
C LEU A 181 8.60 -5.23 9.04
N LEU A 182 7.89 -6.16 8.40
CA LEU A 182 8.19 -7.59 8.39
C LEU A 182 8.62 -8.05 6.99
N LEU A 183 9.61 -8.93 6.94
CA LEU A 183 9.95 -9.74 5.79
C LEU A 183 9.70 -11.21 6.14
N LYS A 184 8.73 -11.84 5.47
CA LYS A 184 8.29 -13.23 5.72
C LYS A 184 7.98 -13.48 7.21
N GLY A 185 7.22 -12.57 7.80
CA GLY A 185 6.80 -12.64 9.21
C GLY A 185 7.88 -12.32 10.24
N LYS A 186 9.10 -11.94 9.83
CA LYS A 186 10.18 -11.54 10.75
C LYS A 186 10.46 -10.05 10.66
N PRO A 187 10.76 -9.35 11.78
CA PRO A 187 11.16 -7.95 11.74
C PRO A 187 12.32 -7.73 10.78
N LEU A 188 12.27 -6.65 9.99
CA LEU A 188 13.34 -6.27 9.07
C LEU A 188 14.08 -5.02 9.59
N PRO A 189 15.14 -5.18 10.41
CA PRO A 189 15.88 -4.05 10.97
C PRO A 189 16.68 -3.30 9.89
N GLY A 190 16.84 -1.99 10.07
CA GLY A 190 17.62 -1.13 9.18
C GLY A 190 16.93 -0.79 7.85
N ALA A 191 15.68 -1.24 7.65
CA ALA A 191 14.89 -0.85 6.50
C ALA A 191 14.39 0.60 6.64
N ARG A 192 14.26 1.27 5.49
CA ARG A 192 13.67 2.60 5.39
C ARG A 192 12.14 2.48 5.29
N ILE A 193 11.44 3.26 6.09
CA ILE A 193 9.99 3.45 6.02
C ILE A 193 9.75 4.93 5.75
N SER A 194 8.96 5.23 4.72
CA SER A 194 8.59 6.59 4.35
C SER A 194 7.10 6.79 4.59
N PHE A 195 6.73 7.86 5.29
CA PHE A 195 5.35 8.31 5.41
C PHE A 195 5.14 9.43 4.41
N ILE A 196 4.30 9.19 3.40
CA ILE A 196 4.13 10.11 2.28
C ILE A 196 2.72 10.69 2.37
N PRO A 197 2.58 11.98 2.72
CA PRO A 197 1.27 12.61 2.73
C PRO A 197 0.68 12.61 1.32
N ARG A 198 -0.64 12.49 1.25
CA ARG A 198 -1.36 12.58 -0.02
C ARG A 198 -1.07 13.93 -0.68
N SER A 199 -0.75 13.88 -1.98
CA SER A 199 -0.47 15.05 -2.81
C SER A 199 0.81 15.82 -2.47
N GLU A 200 1.67 15.28 -1.61
CA GLU A 200 2.98 15.86 -1.32
C GLU A 200 4.09 15.11 -2.08
N GLU A 201 5.13 15.86 -2.45
CA GLU A 201 6.39 15.32 -2.99
C GLU A 201 7.47 15.61 -1.95
N LEU A 202 7.97 14.55 -1.31
CA LEU A 202 9.01 14.71 -0.30
C LEU A 202 10.39 14.84 -0.96
N THR A 203 11.40 15.26 -0.19
CA THR A 203 12.80 15.34 -0.67
C THR A 203 13.38 13.95 -1.00
N ALA A 204 14.56 13.83 -1.61
CA ALA A 204 15.12 12.49 -1.95
C ALA A 204 15.54 11.67 -0.72
N GLU A 205 15.95 12.32 0.37
CA GLU A 205 16.63 11.68 1.51
C GLU A 205 15.73 11.52 2.74
N PHE A 206 15.99 12.20 3.86
CA PHE A 206 15.04 12.29 4.96
C PHE A 206 14.59 13.73 5.05
N ASP A 207 13.30 13.95 5.31
CA ASP A 207 12.83 15.30 5.58
C ASP A 207 13.42 15.79 6.91
N GLU A 208 13.81 17.07 6.94
CA GLU A 208 14.18 17.74 8.19
C GLU A 208 12.96 17.72 9.13
N ARG A 209 13.18 17.35 10.39
CA ARG A 209 12.12 17.22 11.41
C ARG A 209 11.51 18.55 11.80
#